data_AF-A0A1H8L1J5-F1
#
_entry.id   AF-A0A1H8L1J5-F1
#
_cell.length_a   1.000
_cell.length_b   1.000
_cell.length_c   1.000
_cell.angle_alpha   90.00
_cell.angle_beta   90.00
_cell.angle_gamma   90.00
#
_symmetry.space_group_name_H-M   'P 1'
#
loop_
_entity.id
_entity.type
_entity.pdbx_description
1 polymer ?
#
loop_
_entity_poly.entity_id
_entity_poly.type
_entity_poly.pdbx_seq_one_letter_code
_entity_poly.pdbx_strand_id
1 'polypeptide(L)'
;MFIIFAPLGLLLIIKFKTHSRAQKAFIWGYAIIFLFALIYFAFFDETDRNIEISLAASIKGEQLIFSGETNLIDGAIIAFEIENLDANHFFLEGATQVRNGKFQEVVYLENFLSGEIHVWVVFSPDYYNDEQPLVVIDQYGARGELLEGDNVKTYDKISYVDTYQTLNYQTELGIITSGVADQNIISSLDRYTIENLIEELAVINWPDDQFQQEEEIRSQLKAYRSMAALTIENEAEA
;
A
#
# COMPACT_ATOMS: atom_id res chain seq x y z
N MET A 1 2.75 0.83 -33.03
CA MET A 1 2.09 1.13 -34.33
C MET A 1 2.41 2.56 -34.82
N PHE A 2 3.69 2.98 -34.89
CA PHE A 2 4.08 4.33 -35.36
C PHE A 2 5.14 4.35 -36.48
N ILE A 3 5.64 3.17 -36.90
CA ILE A 3 6.71 3.03 -37.89
C ILE A 3 6.24 3.39 -39.33
N ILE A 4 4.93 3.51 -39.57
CA ILE A 4 4.38 3.75 -40.92
C ILE A 4 4.37 5.24 -41.32
N PHE A 5 4.54 6.18 -40.38
CA PHE A 5 4.48 7.62 -40.69
C PHE A 5 5.84 8.27 -41.06
N ALA A 6 6.97 7.62 -40.75
CA ALA A 6 8.30 8.15 -41.09
C ALA A 6 8.58 8.30 -42.61
N PRO A 7 8.16 7.38 -43.52
CA PRO A 7 8.52 7.51 -44.94
C PRO A 7 7.69 8.56 -45.71
N LEU A 8 6.52 8.97 -45.20
CA LEU A 8 5.67 9.97 -45.89
C LEU A 8 6.19 11.40 -45.73
N GLY A 9 6.77 11.74 -44.57
CA GLY A 9 7.40 13.04 -44.34
C GLY A 9 8.64 13.27 -45.21
N LEU A 10 9.45 12.22 -45.40
CA LEU A 10 10.67 12.30 -46.22
C LEU A 10 10.36 12.47 -47.73
N LEU A 11 9.26 11.87 -48.20
CA LEU A 11 8.81 11.98 -49.60
C LEU A 11 8.32 13.39 -49.96
N LEU A 12 7.79 14.16 -49.01
CA LEU A 12 7.37 15.55 -49.23
C LEU A 12 8.57 16.51 -49.39
N ILE A 13 9.74 16.18 -48.84
CA ILE A 13 10.95 17.02 -48.90
C ILE A 13 11.59 17.00 -50.31
N ILE A 14 11.42 15.92 -51.07
CA ILE A 14 12.15 15.71 -52.34
C ILE A 14 11.49 16.43 -53.53
N LYS A 15 10.20 16.80 -53.46
CA LYS A 15 9.47 17.37 -54.63
C LYS A 15 9.33 18.89 -54.70
N PHE A 16 9.73 19.67 -53.70
CA PHE A 16 9.54 21.13 -53.72
C PHE A 16 10.84 21.91 -53.98
N LYS A 17 11.14 22.14 -55.26
CA LYS A 17 12.36 22.84 -55.73
C LYS A 17 12.31 24.38 -55.58
N THR A 18 11.31 24.95 -54.90
CA THR A 18 11.21 26.39 -54.65
C THR A 18 10.62 26.66 -53.27
N HIS A 19 11.46 26.96 -52.27
CA HIS A 19 10.99 27.23 -50.91
C HIS A 19 11.08 28.70 -50.54
N SER A 20 9.89 29.31 -50.38
CA SER A 20 9.73 30.59 -49.68
C SER A 20 10.26 30.45 -48.24
N ARG A 21 10.64 31.57 -47.62
CA ARG A 21 11.13 31.57 -46.22
C ARG A 21 10.18 30.86 -45.25
N ALA A 22 8.87 30.94 -45.49
CA ALA A 22 7.83 30.30 -44.68
C ALA A 22 7.92 28.76 -44.70
N GLN A 23 8.17 28.16 -45.86
CA GLN A 23 8.25 26.69 -45.97
C GLN A 23 9.50 26.14 -45.27
N LYS A 24 10.61 26.88 -45.31
CA LYS A 24 11.83 26.50 -44.56
C LYS A 24 11.58 26.49 -43.05
N ALA A 25 10.88 27.48 -42.51
CA ALA A 25 10.54 27.54 -41.09
C ALA A 25 9.67 26.35 -40.66
N PHE A 26 8.71 25.94 -41.50
CA PHE A 26 7.84 24.80 -41.23
C PHE A 26 8.60 23.47 -41.18
N ILE A 27 9.53 23.25 -42.12
CA ILE A 27 10.39 22.06 -42.15
C ILE A 27 11.28 21.99 -40.90
N TRP A 28 11.88 23.13 -40.50
CA TRP A 28 12.68 23.19 -39.28
C TRP A 28 11.86 22.91 -38.02
N GLY A 29 10.63 23.43 -37.93
CA GLY A 29 9.73 23.13 -36.82
C GLY A 29 9.42 21.63 -36.70
N TYR A 30 9.10 20.98 -37.82
CA TYR A 30 8.89 19.53 -37.85
C TYR A 30 10.14 18.73 -37.46
N ALA A 31 11.32 19.13 -37.96
CA ALA A 31 12.57 18.47 -37.61
C ALA A 31 12.87 18.58 -36.11
N ILE A 32 12.58 19.73 -35.49
CA ILE A 32 12.74 19.93 -34.04
C ILE A 32 11.77 19.03 -33.26
N ILE A 33 10.47 19.02 -33.60
CA ILE A 33 9.47 18.18 -32.92
C ILE A 33 9.84 16.69 -33.05
N PHE A 34 10.25 16.26 -34.25
CA PHE A 34 10.67 14.89 -34.50
C PHE A 34 11.94 14.53 -33.70
N LEU A 35 12.90 15.45 -33.60
CA LEU A 35 14.09 15.25 -32.78
C LEU A 35 13.73 15.13 -31.28
N PHE A 36 12.83 15.98 -30.77
CA PHE A 36 12.33 15.85 -29.40
C PHE A 36 11.61 14.52 -29.17
N ALA A 37 10.81 14.05 -30.13
CA ALA A 37 10.18 12.74 -30.05
C ALA A 37 11.22 11.61 -30.04
N LEU A 38 12.24 11.66 -30.90
CA LEU A 38 13.32 10.68 -30.91
C LEU A 38 14.13 10.68 -29.61
N ILE A 39 14.43 11.84 -29.05
CA ILE A 39 15.08 11.97 -27.74
C ILE A 39 14.16 11.38 -26.67
N TYR A 40 12.88 11.71 -26.67
CA TYR A 40 11.90 11.14 -25.75
C TYR A 40 11.90 9.60 -25.84
N PHE A 41 11.76 9.02 -27.04
CA PHE A 41 11.84 7.56 -27.18
C PHE A 41 13.20 6.98 -26.76
N ALA A 42 14.32 7.59 -27.16
CA ALA A 42 15.64 7.06 -26.84
C ALA A 42 15.97 7.09 -25.33
N PHE A 43 15.33 7.97 -24.56
CA PHE A 43 15.56 8.11 -23.12
C PHE A 43 14.46 7.47 -22.26
N PHE A 44 13.31 7.11 -22.83
CA PHE A 44 12.17 6.52 -22.09
C PHE A 44 11.86 5.07 -22.47
N ASP A 45 12.73 4.37 -23.22
CA ASP A 45 12.46 3.03 -23.81
C ASP A 45 13.33 1.89 -23.21
N GLU A 46 13.73 2.01 -21.95
CA GLU A 46 14.10 0.82 -21.15
C GLU A 46 13.02 0.61 -20.09
N THR A 47 11.99 -0.14 -20.45
CA THR A 47 11.02 -0.65 -19.49
C THR A 47 11.74 -1.64 -18.59
N ASP A 48 12.22 -1.17 -17.44
CA ASP A 48 12.78 -2.06 -16.44
C ASP A 48 11.68 -2.97 -15.90
N ARG A 49 11.89 -4.28 -16.06
CA ARG A 49 10.99 -5.34 -15.59
C ARG A 49 11.50 -5.98 -14.31
N ASN A 50 12.75 -5.72 -13.93
CA ASN A 50 13.34 -6.17 -12.69
C ASN A 50 12.90 -5.25 -11.56
N ILE A 51 11.74 -5.53 -10.96
CA ILE A 51 11.13 -4.59 -10.02
C ILE A 51 11.84 -4.59 -8.68
N GLU A 52 12.23 -3.40 -8.23
CA GLU A 52 12.78 -3.12 -6.92
C GLU A 52 11.78 -2.24 -6.14
N ILE A 53 11.49 -2.64 -4.89
CA ILE A 53 10.63 -1.89 -3.97
C ILE A 53 11.35 -1.82 -2.63
N SER A 54 11.54 -0.60 -2.13
CA SER A 54 12.00 -0.34 -0.77
C SER A 54 10.84 0.11 0.10
N LEU A 55 10.95 -0.09 1.41
CA LEU A 55 9.95 0.35 2.38
C LEU A 55 10.64 0.92 3.62
N ALA A 56 10.15 2.08 4.04
CA ALA A 56 10.48 2.71 5.30
C ALA A 56 9.20 3.21 5.96
N ALA A 57 8.92 2.72 7.16
CA ALA A 57 7.75 3.01 7.95
C ALA A 57 8.13 3.56 9.34
N SER A 58 7.30 4.46 9.86
CA SER A 58 7.49 5.08 11.18
C SER A 58 6.14 5.44 11.80
N ILE A 59 6.07 5.39 13.13
CA ILE A 59 4.86 5.76 13.89
C ILE A 59 5.10 7.07 14.63
N LYS A 60 4.12 7.98 14.57
CA LYS A 60 4.10 9.25 15.31
C LYS A 60 2.73 9.43 15.97
N GLY A 61 2.64 9.11 17.27
CA GLY A 61 1.35 9.02 17.94
C GLY A 61 0.52 7.90 17.28
N GLU A 62 -0.69 8.23 16.85
CA GLU A 62 -1.61 7.30 16.17
C GLU A 62 -1.44 7.31 14.64
N GLN A 63 -0.43 8.00 14.10
CA GLN A 63 -0.17 8.03 12.66
C GLN A 63 0.95 7.08 12.29
N LEU A 64 0.63 6.08 11.46
CA LEU A 64 1.62 5.32 10.71
C LEU A 64 1.90 6.04 9.40
N ILE A 65 3.16 6.39 9.18
CA ILE A 65 3.64 7.00 7.94
C ILE A 65 4.62 6.02 7.32
N PHE A 66 4.34 5.57 6.09
CA PHE A 66 5.26 4.75 5.33
C PHE A 66 5.50 5.31 3.94
N SER A 67 6.69 5.01 3.41
CA SER A 67 7.13 5.47 2.10
C SER A 67 8.17 4.53 1.53
N GLY A 68 8.39 4.62 0.23
CA GLY A 68 9.41 3.82 -0.45
C GLY A 68 9.79 4.39 -1.79
N GLU A 69 10.93 3.92 -2.29
CA GLU A 69 11.41 4.13 -3.65
C GLU A 69 11.22 2.84 -4.47
N THR A 70 10.92 3.00 -5.75
CA THR A 70 10.72 1.91 -6.71
C THR A 70 11.06 2.35 -8.13
N ASN A 71 11.40 1.39 -8.99
CA ASN A 71 11.55 1.59 -10.44
C ASN A 71 10.25 1.33 -11.23
N LEU A 72 9.12 1.09 -10.56
CA LEU A 72 7.81 1.03 -11.20
C LEU A 72 7.50 2.35 -11.92
N ILE A 73 6.78 2.25 -13.05
CA ILE A 73 6.33 3.44 -13.78
C ILE A 73 5.32 4.27 -12.97
N ASP A 74 5.33 5.57 -13.22
CA ASP A 74 4.38 6.50 -12.63
C ASP A 74 2.95 6.09 -12.94
N GLY A 75 2.11 6.15 -11.91
CA GLY A 75 0.72 5.74 -11.97
C GLY A 75 0.47 4.30 -11.52
N ALA A 76 1.51 3.46 -11.41
CA ALA A 76 1.39 2.12 -10.84
C ALA A 76 0.79 2.18 -9.43
N ILE A 77 -0.12 1.26 -9.15
CA ILE A 77 -0.79 1.13 -7.86
C ILE A 77 -0.03 0.10 -7.03
N ILE A 78 0.35 0.48 -5.82
CA ILE A 78 0.94 -0.40 -4.80
C ILE A 78 -0.12 -0.60 -3.73
N ALA A 79 -0.48 -1.85 -3.49
CA ALA A 79 -1.33 -2.21 -2.38
C ALA A 79 -0.52 -2.30 -1.10
N PHE A 80 -1.16 -2.06 0.03
CA PHE A 80 -0.57 -2.23 1.35
C PHE A 80 -1.54 -2.92 2.30
N GLU A 81 -0.97 -3.60 3.28
CA GLU A 81 -1.67 -4.21 4.40
C GLU A 81 -0.94 -3.86 5.69
N ILE A 82 -1.69 -3.54 6.73
CA ILE A 82 -1.18 -3.24 8.06
C ILE A 82 -1.86 -4.22 9.00
N GLU A 83 -1.09 -5.19 9.48
CA GLU A 83 -1.55 -6.26 10.37
C GLU A 83 -0.99 -6.06 11.78
N ASN A 84 -1.80 -6.28 12.82
CA ASN A 84 -1.30 -6.40 14.18
C ASN A 84 -1.02 -7.87 14.50
N LEU A 85 0.24 -8.23 14.68
CA LEU A 85 0.67 -9.62 14.88
C LEU A 85 0.30 -10.18 16.26
N ASP A 86 0.03 -9.30 17.23
CA ASP A 86 -0.39 -9.68 18.58
C ASP A 86 -1.92 -9.80 18.72
N ALA A 87 -2.67 -9.20 17.78
CA ALA A 87 -4.12 -9.19 17.77
C ALA A 87 -4.65 -9.98 16.56
N ASN A 88 -5.05 -11.23 16.79
CA ASN A 88 -5.59 -12.10 15.74
C ASN A 88 -6.71 -11.43 14.93
N HIS A 89 -6.56 -11.46 13.60
CA HIS A 89 -7.56 -11.05 12.59
C HIS A 89 -7.84 -9.56 12.46
N PHE A 90 -6.98 -8.66 12.95
CA PHE A 90 -7.11 -7.24 12.67
C PHE A 90 -6.07 -6.77 11.65
N PHE A 91 -6.54 -6.48 10.43
CA PHE A 91 -5.73 -5.91 9.37
C PHE A 91 -6.45 -4.74 8.69
N LEU A 92 -5.68 -3.78 8.19
CA LEU A 92 -6.16 -2.67 7.38
C LEU A 92 -5.48 -2.75 6.01
N GLU A 93 -6.28 -2.79 4.95
CA GLU A 93 -5.81 -2.77 3.58
C GLU A 93 -6.02 -1.40 2.93
N GLY A 94 -5.19 -1.08 1.95
CA GLY A 94 -5.40 0.06 1.08
C GLY A 94 -4.45 0.04 -0.11
N ALA A 95 -4.43 1.16 -0.84
CA ALA A 95 -3.57 1.33 -2.00
C ALA A 95 -3.01 2.75 -2.08
N THR A 96 -1.83 2.88 -2.67
CA THR A 96 -1.17 4.15 -2.95
C THR A 96 -0.58 4.13 -4.35
N GLN A 97 -0.23 5.30 -4.90
CA GLN A 97 0.21 5.43 -6.28
C GLN A 97 1.67 5.86 -6.38
N VAL A 98 2.41 5.24 -7.29
CA VAL A 98 3.78 5.62 -7.62
C VAL A 98 3.82 6.96 -8.37
N ARG A 99 4.67 7.87 -7.89
CA ARG A 99 4.95 9.18 -8.49
C ARG A 99 6.43 9.49 -8.41
N ASN A 100 7.06 9.70 -9.57
CA ASN A 100 8.49 9.90 -9.73
C ASN A 100 9.32 8.82 -9.02
N GLY A 101 8.95 7.55 -9.19
CA GLY A 101 9.63 6.40 -8.57
C GLY A 101 9.50 6.33 -7.05
N LYS A 102 8.47 6.96 -6.47
CA LYS A 102 8.22 7.00 -5.02
C LYS A 102 6.76 6.78 -4.69
N PHE A 103 6.50 6.23 -3.52
CA PHE A 103 5.17 6.15 -2.93
C PHE A 103 5.22 6.56 -1.45
N GLN A 104 4.10 7.05 -0.94
CA GLN A 104 3.96 7.46 0.46
C GLN A 104 2.49 7.42 0.86
N GLU A 105 2.21 6.97 2.08
CA GLU A 105 0.87 6.98 2.65
C GLU A 105 0.91 7.32 4.15
N VAL A 106 -0.24 7.81 4.65
CA VAL A 106 -0.45 8.06 6.09
C VAL A 106 -1.73 7.36 6.52
N VAL A 107 -1.61 6.42 7.46
CA VAL A 107 -2.73 5.64 8.01
C VAL A 107 -2.90 5.98 9.48
N TYR A 108 -4.14 6.15 9.91
CA TYR A 108 -4.49 6.38 11.32
C TYR A 108 -4.75 5.04 12.02
N LEU A 109 -4.10 4.85 13.16
CA LEU A 109 -4.10 3.63 13.96
C LEU A 109 -5.05 3.70 15.17
N GLU A 110 -6.06 4.57 15.13
CA GLU A 110 -7.01 4.83 16.24
C GLU A 110 -7.68 3.54 16.75
N ASN A 111 -7.85 2.55 15.87
CA ASN A 111 -8.51 1.28 16.18
C ASN A 111 -7.54 0.10 16.37
N PHE A 112 -6.23 0.34 16.30
CA PHE A 112 -5.22 -0.69 16.52
C PHE A 112 -4.92 -0.82 18.01
N LEU A 113 -4.79 -2.07 18.49
CA LEU A 113 -4.25 -2.34 19.82
C LEU A 113 -2.74 -2.12 19.84
N SER A 114 -2.17 -1.86 21.03
CA SER A 114 -0.71 -1.88 21.21
C SER A 114 -0.16 -3.27 20.83
N GLY A 115 1.01 -3.31 20.21
CA GLY A 115 1.65 -4.55 19.80
C GLY A 115 2.61 -4.38 18.64
N GLU A 116 3.07 -5.50 18.12
CA GLU A 116 3.88 -5.58 16.91
C GLU A 116 2.99 -5.42 15.65
N ILE A 117 3.26 -4.37 14.87
CA ILE A 117 2.58 -4.10 13.60
C ILE A 117 3.47 -4.50 12.44
N HIS A 118 2.90 -5.21 11.48
CA HIS A 118 3.50 -5.61 10.23
C HIS A 118 2.94 -4.74 9.10
N VAL A 119 3.80 -3.94 8.45
CA VAL A 119 3.45 -3.14 7.28
C VAL A 119 3.96 -3.88 6.05
N TRP A 120 3.04 -4.42 5.26
CA TRP A 120 3.33 -5.12 4.02
C TRP A 120 2.93 -4.25 2.83
N VAL A 121 3.79 -4.15 1.82
CA VAL A 121 3.47 -3.47 0.56
C VAL A 121 3.74 -4.42 -0.60
N VAL A 122 2.86 -4.39 -1.59
CA VAL A 122 2.90 -5.31 -2.73
C VAL A 122 2.52 -4.60 -4.01
N PHE A 123 3.28 -4.90 -5.07
CA PHE A 123 2.89 -4.63 -6.43
C PHE A 123 2.45 -5.92 -7.11
N SER A 124 1.18 -5.96 -7.51
CA SER A 124 0.60 -7.01 -8.36
C SER A 124 -0.22 -6.35 -9.46
N PRO A 125 0.01 -6.70 -10.74
CA PRO A 125 -0.84 -6.21 -11.81
C PRO A 125 -2.31 -6.67 -11.72
N ASP A 126 -2.54 -7.83 -11.10
CA ASP A 126 -3.86 -8.47 -10.89
C ASP A 126 -4.30 -8.30 -9.43
N TYR A 127 -4.09 -7.13 -8.83
CA TYR A 127 -4.50 -6.88 -7.44
C TYR A 127 -6.04 -6.76 -7.35
N TYR A 128 -6.63 -7.44 -6.36
CA TYR A 128 -8.07 -7.73 -6.32
C TYR A 128 -8.99 -6.50 -6.18
N ASN A 129 -8.51 -5.43 -5.55
CA ASN A 129 -9.37 -4.28 -5.20
C ASN A 129 -9.29 -3.10 -6.19
N ASP A 130 -8.25 -3.01 -7.02
CA ASP A 130 -8.03 -1.87 -7.92
C ASP A 130 -7.50 -2.32 -9.29
N GLU A 131 -8.09 -1.80 -10.37
CA GLU A 131 -7.61 -2.04 -11.73
C GLU A 131 -6.38 -1.16 -12.02
N GLN A 132 -5.27 -1.77 -12.42
CA GLN A 132 -4.07 -1.05 -12.81
C GLN A 132 -4.28 -0.25 -14.10
N PRO A 133 -3.60 0.90 -14.26
CA PRO A 133 -3.60 1.62 -15.53
C PRO A 133 -3.13 0.74 -16.70
N LEU A 134 -3.73 0.92 -17.88
CA LEU A 134 -3.37 0.14 -19.07
C LEU A 134 -1.87 0.15 -19.39
N VAL A 135 -1.18 1.27 -19.16
CA VAL A 135 0.27 1.38 -19.36
C VAL A 135 1.07 0.44 -18.45
N VAL A 136 0.58 0.21 -17.23
CA VAL A 136 1.19 -0.71 -16.25
C VAL A 136 0.95 -2.16 -16.70
N ILE A 137 -0.29 -2.47 -17.12
CA ILE A 137 -0.65 -3.79 -17.66
C ILE A 137 0.16 -4.11 -18.92
N ASP A 138 0.29 -3.17 -19.85
CA ASP A 138 1.06 -3.35 -21.08
C ASP A 138 2.54 -3.63 -20.80
N GLN A 139 3.09 -3.04 -19.73
CA GLN A 139 4.50 -3.18 -19.38
C GLN A 139 4.80 -4.46 -18.59
N TYR A 140 3.96 -4.80 -17.61
CA TYR A 140 4.22 -5.89 -16.66
C TYR A 140 3.36 -7.14 -16.89
N GLY A 141 2.41 -7.08 -17.81
CA GLY A 141 1.43 -8.14 -18.06
C GLY A 141 0.24 -8.03 -17.11
N ALA A 142 -0.91 -8.54 -17.54
CA ALA A 142 -2.15 -8.44 -16.76
C ALA A 142 -2.08 -9.22 -15.44
N ARG A 143 -1.20 -10.22 -15.35
CA ARG A 143 -0.98 -11.07 -14.18
C ARG A 143 0.46 -11.04 -13.69
N GLY A 144 1.23 -10.04 -14.12
CA GLY A 144 2.65 -9.95 -13.81
C GLY A 144 3.52 -10.90 -14.62
N GLU A 145 3.03 -11.50 -15.71
CA GLU A 145 3.79 -12.47 -16.50
C GLU A 145 5.03 -11.90 -17.20
N LEU A 146 5.18 -10.57 -17.22
CA LEU A 146 6.38 -9.87 -17.72
C LEU A 146 7.24 -9.31 -16.58
N LEU A 147 6.92 -9.58 -15.32
CA LEU A 147 7.80 -9.24 -14.19
C LEU A 147 9.06 -10.12 -14.24
N GLU A 148 10.20 -9.48 -13.99
CA GLU A 148 11.52 -10.10 -13.92
C GLU A 148 12.16 -9.74 -12.57
N GLY A 149 13.24 -10.43 -12.21
CA GLY A 149 13.98 -10.15 -10.98
C GLY A 149 13.92 -11.23 -9.90
N ASP A 150 14.89 -11.17 -9.00
CA ASP A 150 15.05 -12.16 -7.93
C ASP A 150 13.95 -12.06 -6.85
N ASN A 151 13.29 -10.90 -6.75
CA ASN A 151 12.24 -10.63 -5.77
C ASN A 151 10.82 -11.00 -6.29
N VAL A 152 10.69 -11.48 -7.53
CA VAL A 152 9.40 -11.87 -8.09
C VAL A 152 8.92 -13.17 -7.47
N LYS A 153 7.75 -13.12 -6.85
CA LYS A 153 7.05 -14.28 -6.31
C LYS A 153 5.90 -14.65 -7.24
N THR A 154 5.48 -15.91 -7.22
CA THR A 154 4.34 -16.38 -8.02
C THR A 154 3.42 -17.24 -7.17
N TYR A 155 2.13 -16.90 -7.15
CA TYR A 155 1.07 -17.65 -6.49
C TYR A 155 -0.16 -17.72 -7.39
N ASP A 156 -0.72 -18.91 -7.58
CA ASP A 156 -1.86 -19.16 -8.48
C ASP A 156 -1.78 -18.48 -9.87
N LYS A 157 -0.58 -18.53 -10.48
CA LYS A 157 -0.26 -17.90 -11.79
C LYS A 157 -0.31 -16.36 -11.81
N ILE A 158 -0.34 -15.73 -10.64
CA ILE A 158 -0.17 -14.29 -10.47
C ILE A 158 1.26 -14.07 -9.97
N SER A 159 1.99 -13.21 -10.65
CA SER A 159 3.33 -12.80 -10.25
C SER A 159 3.26 -11.42 -9.59
N TYR A 160 3.99 -11.25 -8.49
CA TYR A 160 3.99 -10.03 -7.70
C TYR A 160 5.36 -9.80 -7.05
N VAL A 161 5.61 -8.58 -6.60
CA VAL A 161 6.79 -8.19 -5.83
C VAL A 161 6.33 -7.51 -4.56
N ASP A 162 6.89 -7.90 -3.42
CA ASP A 162 6.51 -7.39 -2.12
C ASP A 162 7.71 -7.10 -1.22
N THR A 163 7.47 -6.30 -0.19
CA THR A 163 8.41 -6.08 0.90
C THR A 163 7.61 -5.74 2.17
N TYR A 164 8.25 -5.84 3.32
CA TYR A 164 7.59 -5.56 4.58
C TYR A 164 8.54 -4.96 5.61
N GLN A 165 7.95 -4.32 6.60
CA GLN A 165 8.64 -3.81 7.77
C GLN A 165 7.77 -3.99 9.02
N THR A 166 8.42 -4.42 10.10
CA THR A 166 7.78 -4.58 11.40
C THR A 166 8.13 -3.40 12.32
N LEU A 167 7.14 -2.95 13.10
CA LEU A 167 7.24 -1.82 14.02
C LEU A 167 6.53 -2.16 15.34
N ASN A 168 6.96 -1.54 16.44
CA ASN A 168 6.23 -1.62 17.70
C ASN A 168 5.29 -0.41 17.84
N TYR A 169 4.00 -0.67 18.03
CA TYR A 169 2.98 0.34 18.29
C TYR A 169 2.54 0.31 19.74
N GLN A 170 2.39 1.48 20.34
CA GLN A 170 1.92 1.65 21.70
C GLN A 170 0.86 2.74 21.73
N THR A 171 -0.37 2.37 22.08
CA THR A 171 -1.45 3.32 22.35
C THR A 171 -1.15 4.12 23.62
N GLU A 172 -1.71 5.33 23.75
CA GLU A 172 -1.56 6.13 24.98
C GLU A 172 -2.09 5.38 26.21
N LEU A 173 -3.14 4.58 26.06
CA LEU A 173 -3.66 3.67 27.09
C LEU A 173 -2.61 2.62 27.50
N GLY A 174 -1.86 2.06 26.55
CA GLY A 174 -0.76 1.13 26.80
C GLY A 174 0.43 1.78 27.53
N ILE A 175 0.69 3.06 27.30
CA ILE A 175 1.72 3.82 28.01
C ILE A 175 1.32 4.02 29.47
N ILE A 176 0.04 4.32 29.72
CA ILE A 176 -0.47 4.45 31.09
C ILE A 176 -0.40 3.10 31.81
N THR A 177 -0.83 1.99 31.19
CA THR A 177 -0.79 0.68 31.85
C THR A 177 0.62 0.12 32.03
N SER A 178 1.56 0.37 31.12
CA SER A 178 2.96 -0.07 31.29
C SER A 178 3.71 0.77 32.33
N GLY A 179 3.40 2.07 32.46
CA GLY A 179 3.88 2.91 33.57
C GLY A 179 3.19 2.61 34.90
N VAL A 180 1.99 2.05 34.86
CA VAL A 180 1.18 1.65 36.02
C VAL A 180 1.33 0.17 36.36
N ALA A 181 1.93 -0.68 35.53
CA ALA A 181 2.24 -2.06 35.90
C ALA A 181 3.27 -2.14 37.05
N ASP A 182 4.02 -1.06 37.27
CA ASP A 182 4.85 -0.86 38.47
C ASP A 182 4.05 -0.38 39.71
N GLN A 183 2.75 -0.08 39.57
CA GLN A 183 1.84 0.30 40.64
C GLN A 183 0.46 -0.36 40.50
N ASN A 184 0.19 -1.39 41.31
CA ASN A 184 -1.10 -2.06 41.57
C ASN A 184 -2.38 -1.17 41.52
N ILE A 185 -2.79 -0.64 40.36
CA ILE A 185 -4.03 0.14 40.21
C ILE A 185 -5.15 -0.77 39.70
N ILE A 186 -4.85 -1.81 38.90
CA ILE A 186 -5.87 -2.75 38.39
C ILE A 186 -6.54 -3.51 39.54
N SER A 187 -5.79 -3.86 40.59
CA SER A 187 -6.37 -4.50 41.80
C SER A 187 -7.22 -3.54 42.65
N SER A 188 -7.22 -2.24 42.35
CA SER A 188 -8.07 -1.25 43.01
C SER A 188 -9.32 -0.86 42.20
N LEU A 189 -9.38 -1.24 40.92
CA LEU A 189 -10.55 -1.02 40.09
C LEU A 189 -11.57 -2.10 40.42
N ASP A 190 -12.76 -1.67 40.85
CA ASP A 190 -13.82 -2.61 41.14
C ASP A 190 -14.37 -3.22 39.85
N ARG A 191 -14.95 -4.41 39.96
CA ARG A 191 -15.45 -5.20 38.83
C ARG A 191 -16.40 -4.42 37.92
N TYR A 192 -17.22 -3.54 38.48
CA TYR A 192 -18.17 -2.73 37.72
C TYR A 192 -17.46 -1.67 36.86
N THR A 193 -16.37 -1.11 37.36
CA THR A 193 -15.54 -0.17 36.58
C THR A 193 -14.84 -0.88 35.42
N ILE A 194 -14.36 -2.11 35.62
CA ILE A 194 -13.77 -2.94 34.55
C ILE A 194 -14.83 -3.33 33.51
N GLU A 195 -16.01 -3.78 33.95
CA GLU A 195 -17.11 -4.16 33.05
C GLU A 195 -17.63 -2.96 32.24
N ASN A 196 -17.76 -1.78 32.86
CA ASN A 196 -18.12 -0.56 32.15
C ASN A 196 -17.04 -0.12 31.17
N LEU A 197 -15.75 -0.19 31.51
CA LEU A 197 -14.66 0.13 30.58
C LEU A 197 -14.67 -0.81 29.36
N ILE A 198 -14.94 -2.10 29.57
CA ILE A 198 -15.05 -3.08 28.49
C ILE A 198 -16.27 -2.78 27.62
N GLU A 199 -17.43 -2.46 28.20
CA GLU A 199 -18.63 -2.09 27.44
C GLU A 199 -18.46 -0.77 26.70
N GLU A 200 -17.83 0.23 27.31
CA GLU A 200 -17.62 1.54 26.71
C GLU A 200 -16.63 1.45 25.53
N LEU A 201 -15.56 0.66 25.67
CA LEU A 201 -14.62 0.38 24.58
C LEU A 201 -15.24 -0.50 23.47
N ALA A 202 -16.14 -1.42 23.81
CA ALA A 202 -16.82 -2.26 22.83
C ALA A 202 -17.90 -1.51 22.03
N VAL A 203 -18.47 -0.43 22.58
CA VAL A 203 -19.59 0.32 21.98
C VAL A 203 -19.13 1.50 21.13
N ILE A 204 -17.93 2.06 21.35
CA ILE A 204 -17.51 3.32 20.70
C ILE A 204 -17.06 3.13 19.22
N ASN A 205 -16.78 1.91 18.75
CA ASN A 205 -15.97 1.71 17.54
C ASN A 205 -16.58 0.88 16.39
N TRP A 206 -17.90 0.92 16.18
CA TRP A 206 -18.53 -0.02 15.22
C TRP A 206 -19.44 0.68 14.19
N PRO A 207 -19.21 0.51 12.88
CA PRO A 207 -20.08 1.02 11.82
C PRO A 207 -21.44 0.32 11.84
N ASP A 208 -22.52 1.08 11.64
CA ASP A 208 -23.93 0.65 11.78
C ASP A 208 -24.40 -0.41 10.77
N ASP A 209 -23.57 -0.79 9.82
CA ASP A 209 -23.93 -1.62 8.69
C ASP A 209 -22.97 -2.80 8.57
N GLN A 210 -23.33 -3.95 9.17
CA GLN A 210 -23.34 -5.29 8.55
C GLN A 210 -23.86 -6.37 9.53
N PHE A 211 -25.10 -6.82 9.32
CA PHE A 211 -25.74 -7.94 10.05
C PHE A 211 -25.00 -9.30 9.92
N GLN A 212 -24.02 -9.44 9.02
CA GLN A 212 -23.24 -10.68 8.87
C GLN A 212 -22.12 -10.83 9.91
N GLN A 213 -21.75 -9.76 10.63
CA GLN A 213 -20.71 -9.82 11.65
C GLN A 213 -21.24 -10.21 13.04
N GLU A 214 -22.56 -10.30 13.27
CA GLU A 214 -23.12 -10.55 14.61
C GLU A 214 -22.68 -11.89 15.23
N GLU A 215 -22.49 -12.91 14.39
CA GLU A 215 -22.05 -14.24 14.84
C GLU A 215 -20.54 -14.24 15.16
N GLU A 216 -19.75 -13.52 14.37
CA GLU A 216 -18.31 -13.33 14.59
C GLU A 216 -18.06 -12.46 15.84
N ILE A 217 -18.86 -11.42 16.05
CA ILE A 217 -18.89 -10.58 17.25
C ILE A 217 -19.18 -11.40 18.51
N ARG A 218 -20.21 -12.24 18.47
CA ARG A 218 -20.53 -13.13 19.61
C ARG A 218 -19.41 -14.11 19.89
N SER A 219 -18.73 -14.58 18.85
CA SER A 219 -17.56 -15.45 18.98
C SER A 219 -16.39 -14.72 19.67
N GLN A 220 -16.06 -13.50 19.24
CA GLN A 220 -14.98 -12.69 19.81
C GLN A 220 -15.27 -12.30 21.28
N LEU A 221 -16.49 -11.83 21.59
CA LEU A 221 -16.90 -11.52 22.98
C LEU A 221 -16.82 -12.74 23.89
N LYS A 222 -17.13 -13.92 23.38
CA LYS A 222 -17.01 -15.18 24.14
C LYS A 222 -15.54 -15.54 24.40
N ALA A 223 -14.65 -15.28 23.45
CA ALA A 223 -13.21 -15.47 23.63
C ALA A 223 -12.65 -14.52 24.70
N TYR A 224 -12.97 -13.22 24.62
CA TYR A 224 -12.58 -12.23 25.63
C TYR A 224 -13.07 -12.58 27.04
N ARG A 225 -14.34 -12.98 27.19
CA ARG A 225 -14.89 -13.43 28.48
C ARG A 225 -14.19 -14.66 29.02
N SER A 226 -13.81 -15.60 28.15
CA SER A 226 -13.08 -16.80 28.55
C SER A 226 -11.67 -16.45 29.03
N MET A 227 -10.98 -15.53 28.35
CA MET A 227 -9.65 -15.08 28.78
C MET A 227 -9.71 -14.34 30.13
N ALA A 228 -10.65 -13.41 30.30
CA ALA A 228 -10.81 -12.69 31.56
C ALA A 228 -11.16 -13.62 32.74
N ALA A 229 -11.98 -14.66 32.50
CA ALA A 229 -12.29 -15.66 33.53
C ALA A 229 -11.07 -16.47 33.96
N LEU A 230 -10.20 -16.85 33.01
CA LEU A 230 -8.97 -17.59 33.29
C LEU A 230 -7.96 -16.75 34.08
N THR A 231 -7.93 -15.43 33.89
CA THR A 231 -7.08 -14.53 34.68
C THR A 231 -7.56 -14.45 36.14
N ILE A 232 -8.87 -14.40 36.35
CA ILE A 232 -9.47 -14.30 37.70
C ILE A 232 -9.34 -15.62 38.48
N GLU A 233 -9.44 -16.79 37.83
CA GLU A 233 -9.27 -18.09 38.53
C GLU A 233 -7.82 -18.32 38.97
N ASN A 234 -6.83 -17.91 38.16
CA ASN A 234 -5.41 -18.07 38.52
C ASN A 234 -4.98 -17.15 39.69
N GLU A 235 -5.65 -16.01 39.90
CA GLU A 235 -5.41 -15.15 41.06
C GLU A 235 -6.10 -15.64 42.35
N ALA A 236 -7.13 -16.49 42.23
CA ALA A 236 -7.82 -17.05 43.40
C ALA A 236 -7.12 -18.28 44.00
N GLU A 237 -6.22 -18.92 43.25
CA GLU A 237 -5.44 -20.09 43.68
C GLU A 237 -4.00 -19.75 44.15
N ALA A 238 -3.56 -18.50 44.01
CA ALA A 238 -2.25 -17.99 44.44
C ALA A 238 -2.32 -17.29 45.82
#